data_AF-A0A6M8B450-F1
#
_entry.id   AF-A0A6M8B450-F1
#
_cell.length_a   1.000
_cell.length_b   1.000
_cell.length_c   1.000
_cell.angle_alpha   90.00
_cell.angle_beta   90.00
_cell.angle_gamma   90.00
#
_symmetry.space_group_name_H-M   'P 1'
#
loop_
_entity.id
_entity.type
_entity.pdbx_description
1 polymer ?
#
loop_
_entity_poly.entity_id
_entity_poly.type
_entity_poly.pdbx_seq_one_letter_code
_entity_poly.pdbx_strand_id
1 'polypeptide(L)' 'MLQQTENFVSRDLQSTLDQIASGAKDRKDEIVDLLSSEQPKKSRQIDAVFDRCIWWEGCYYCQDEQGQWQRVKCFM' A
#
# COMPACT_ATOMS: atom_id res chain seq x y z
N MET A 1 19.58 -8.77 3.06
CA MET A 1 19.22 -7.34 2.89
C MET A 1 19.04 -7.12 1.39
N LEU A 2 18.07 -6.28 1.00
CA LEU A 2 17.49 -6.09 -0.35
C LEU A 2 16.31 -7.00 -0.69
N GLN A 3 15.12 -6.60 -0.23
CA GLN A 3 13.85 -6.97 -0.88
C GLN A 3 13.08 -5.67 -1.15
N GLN A 4 13.77 -4.70 -1.78
CA GLN A 4 13.40 -3.28 -1.77
C GLN A 4 12.97 -2.72 -3.14
N THR A 5 12.67 -3.55 -4.14
CA THR A 5 12.48 -3.01 -5.51
C THR A 5 11.29 -3.55 -6.32
N GLU A 6 10.43 -4.42 -5.77
CA GLU A 6 9.34 -5.06 -6.56
C GLU A 6 7.92 -4.63 -6.18
N ASN A 7 7.75 -3.60 -5.34
CA ASN A 7 6.43 -3.11 -4.96
C ASN A 7 6.08 -1.74 -5.56
N PHE A 8 7.01 -1.04 -6.20
CA PHE A 8 6.69 0.23 -6.85
C PHE A 8 5.76 0.01 -8.03
N VAL A 9 4.71 0.82 -8.10
CA VAL A 9 3.76 0.78 -9.21
C VAL A 9 4.30 1.56 -10.41
N SER A 10 3.89 1.17 -11.61
CA SER A 10 4.16 1.93 -12.85
C SER A 10 3.62 3.36 -12.75
N ARG A 11 4.23 4.30 -13.48
CA ARG A 11 3.84 5.72 -13.46
C ARG A 11 2.37 5.97 -13.83
N ASP A 12 1.85 5.20 -14.79
CA ASP A 12 0.45 5.23 -15.19
C ASP A 12 -0.49 4.81 -14.05
N LEU A 13 -0.11 3.75 -13.33
CA LEU A 13 -0.85 3.26 -12.17
C LEU A 13 -0.76 4.25 -11.00
N GLN A 14 0.40 4.87 -10.79
CA GLN A 14 0.63 5.94 -9.82
C GLN A 14 -0.39 7.07 -9.99
N SER A 15 -0.49 7.63 -11.21
CA SER A 15 -1.45 8.68 -11.55
C SER A 15 -2.91 8.23 -11.33
N THR A 16 -3.21 6.97 -11.67
CA THR A 16 -4.54 6.38 -11.47
C THR A 16 -4.88 6.26 -9.99
N LEU A 17 -3.95 5.77 -9.16
CA LEU A 17 -4.13 5.65 -7.72
C LEU A 17 -4.28 7.01 -7.06
N ASP A 18 -3.54 8.04 -7.46
CA ASP A 18 -3.71 9.40 -6.93
C ASP A 18 -5.10 9.99 -7.22
N GLN A 19 -5.62 9.77 -8.43
CA GLN A 19 -6.98 10.18 -8.77
C GLN A 19 -8.02 9.48 -7.91
N ILE A 20 -7.85 8.17 -7.69
CA ILE A 20 -8.78 7.36 -6.90
C ILE A 20 -8.65 7.68 -5.42
N ALA A 21 -7.44 7.93 -4.93
CA ALA A 21 -7.13 8.26 -3.54
C ALA A 21 -7.88 9.50 -3.05
N SER A 22 -8.23 10.44 -3.94
CA SER A 22 -9.05 11.59 -3.56
C SER A 22 -10.48 11.23 -3.13
N GLY A 23 -11.03 10.10 -3.62
CA GLY A 23 -12.37 9.61 -3.25
C GLY A 23 -12.36 8.29 -2.46
N ALA A 24 -11.22 7.62 -2.37
CA ALA A 24 -11.10 6.34 -1.70
C ALA A 24 -10.92 6.51 -0.18
N LYS A 25 -11.59 5.64 0.57
CA LYS A 25 -11.42 5.53 2.02
C LYS A 25 -10.01 5.03 2.34
N ASP A 26 -9.38 5.64 3.35
CA ASP A 26 -8.15 5.10 3.90
C ASP A 26 -8.40 3.73 4.56
N ARG A 27 -7.58 2.75 4.18
CA ARG A 27 -7.61 1.37 4.63
C ARG A 27 -6.28 0.95 5.25
N LYS A 28 -5.50 1.90 5.78
CA LYS A 28 -4.22 1.61 6.41
C LYS A 28 -4.39 0.67 7.60
N ASP A 29 -5.29 1.00 8.53
CA ASP A 29 -5.58 0.15 9.68
C ASP A 29 -6.02 -1.27 9.28
N GLU A 30 -6.85 -1.38 8.25
CA GLU A 30 -7.36 -2.66 7.74
C GLU A 30 -6.23 -3.56 7.23
N ILE A 31 -5.32 -3.01 6.40
CA ILE A 31 -4.21 -3.80 5.87
C ILE A 31 -3.13 -4.08 6.94
N VAL A 32 -2.94 -3.17 7.89
CA VAL A 32 -2.03 -3.35 9.03
C VAL A 32 -2.51 -4.47 9.93
N ASP A 33 -3.79 -4.51 10.28
CA ASP A 33 -4.40 -5.58 11.08
C ASP A 33 -4.33 -6.93 10.36
N LEU A 34 -4.71 -6.96 9.08
CA LEU A 34 -4.67 -8.18 8.26
C LEU A 34 -3.25 -8.75 8.17
N LEU A 35 -2.26 -7.88 7.92
CA LEU A 35 -0.86 -8.30 7.88
C LEU A 35 -0.28 -8.56 9.27
N SER A 36 -0.88 -8.08 10.35
CA SER A 36 -0.40 -8.35 11.71
C SER A 36 -0.43 -9.85 12.00
N SER A 37 -1.46 -10.54 11.50
CA SER A 37 -1.63 -11.98 11.65
C SER A 37 -0.73 -12.80 10.71
N GLU A 38 -0.59 -12.41 9.45
CA GLU A 38 0.15 -13.19 8.44
C GLU A 38 1.64 -12.82 8.35
N GLN A 39 1.96 -11.52 8.42
CA GLN A 39 3.30 -10.96 8.20
C GLN A 39 3.55 -9.77 9.16
N PRO A 40 3.70 -10.02 10.48
CA PRO A 40 3.77 -8.96 11.49
C PRO A 40 4.92 -7.95 11.25
N LYS A 41 6.03 -8.40 10.65
CA LYS A 41 7.13 -7.50 10.25
C LYS A 41 6.72 -6.51 9.17
N LYS A 42 5.93 -6.97 8.18
CA LYS A 42 5.44 -6.16 7.07
C LYS A 42 4.36 -5.21 7.54
N SER A 43 3.45 -5.68 8.41
CA SER A 43 2.44 -4.84 9.08
C SER A 43 3.07 -3.63 9.78
N ARG A 44 4.07 -3.85 10.64
CA ARG A 44 4.79 -2.76 11.32
C ARG A 44 5.51 -1.82 10.35
N GLN A 45 6.08 -2.35 9.28
CA GLN A 45 6.71 -1.52 8.26
C GLN A 45 5.68 -0.61 7.57
N ILE A 46 4.50 -1.14 7.26
CA ILE A 46 3.46 -0.35 6.61
C ILE A 46 2.95 0.75 7.52
N ASP A 47 2.72 0.40 8.78
CA ASP A 47 2.29 1.36 9.79
C ASP A 47 3.29 2.51 9.96
N ALA A 48 4.59 2.20 9.90
CA ALA A 48 5.66 3.17 10.09
C ALA A 48 6.03 3.98 8.83
N VAL A 49 5.88 3.42 7.62
CA VAL A 49 6.39 4.03 6.38
C VAL A 49 5.31 4.69 5.53
N PHE A 50 4.08 4.19 5.58
CA PHE A 50 3.02 4.68 4.70
C PHE A 50 2.05 5.59 5.45
N ASP A 51 1.65 6.68 4.83
CA ASP A 51 0.64 7.60 5.37
C ASP A 51 -0.76 7.08 5.16
N ARG A 52 -1.02 6.51 3.98
CA ARG A 52 -2.35 6.05 3.59
C ARG A 52 -2.32 4.80 2.74
N CYS A 53 -3.40 4.04 2.78
CA CYS A 53 -3.58 2.86 1.94
C CYS A 53 -4.97 2.82 1.30
N ILE A 54 -5.04 2.34 0.07
CA ILE A 54 -6.29 2.15 -0.68
C ILE A 54 -6.36 0.75 -1.25
N TRP A 55 -7.59 0.27 -1.43
CA TRP A 55 -7.86 -0.99 -2.10
C TRP A 55 -8.30 -0.70 -3.53
N TRP A 56 -7.62 -1.30 -4.50
CA TRP A 56 -7.87 -1.13 -5.92
C TRP A 56 -7.63 -2.44 -6.66
N GLU A 57 -8.59 -2.85 -7.50
CA GLU A 57 -8.54 -4.09 -8.30
C GLU A 57 -8.05 -5.35 -7.56
N GLY A 58 -8.54 -5.56 -6.33
CA GLY A 58 -8.17 -6.76 -5.54
C GLY A 58 -6.81 -6.68 -4.85
N CYS A 59 -6.14 -5.53 -4.92
CA CYS A 59 -4.85 -5.27 -4.29
C CYS A 59 -4.90 -4.06 -3.35
N TYR A 60 -4.12 -4.11 -2.28
CA TYR A 60 -3.84 -2.98 -1.41
C TYR A 60 -2.59 -2.25 -1.89
N TYR A 61 -2.75 -0.95 -2.07
CA TYR A 61 -1.68 -0.02 -2.41
C TYR A 61 -1.55 1.00 -1.30
N CYS A 62 -0.34 1.26 -0.85
CA CYS A 62 -0.06 2.25 0.18
C CYS A 62 0.84 3.35 -0.36
N GLN A 63 0.55 4.59 0.00
CA GLN A 63 1.31 5.77 -0.37
C GLN A 63 2.24 6.14 0.77
N ASP A 64 3.51 6.32 0.45
CA ASP A 64 4.48 6.85 1.41
C ASP A 64 4.42 8.39 1.48
N GLU A 65 5.17 8.93 2.44
CA GLU A 65 5.33 10.36 2.68
C GLU A 65 5.86 11.14 1.45
N GLN A 66 6.47 10.46 0.47
CA GLN A 66 6.93 11.07 -0.78
C GLN A 66 5.84 11.07 -1.87
N GLY A 67 4.63 10.62 -1.53
CA GLY A 67 3.54 10.43 -2.48
C GLY A 67 3.72 9.20 -3.36
N GLN A 68 4.64 8.27 -3.02
CA GLN A 68 4.87 7.09 -3.84
C GLN A 68 3.97 5.91 -3.47
N TRP A 69 3.16 5.49 -4.44
CA TRP A 69 2.33 4.30 -4.29
C TRP A 69 3.16 3.01 -4.41
N GLN A 70 2.94 2.12 -3.45
CA GLN A 70 3.56 0.80 -3.40
C GLN A 70 2.49 -0.27 -3.22
N ARG A 71 2.59 -1.36 -3.99
CA ARG A 71 1.72 -2.52 -3.89
C ARG A 71 2.11 -3.35 -2.67
N VAL A 72 1.22 -3.43 -1.70
CA VAL A 72 1.50 -4.06 -0.42
C VAL A 72 1.01 -5.51 -0.37
N LYS A 73 -0.19 -5.78 -0.86
CA LYS A 73 -0.75 -7.15 -0.90
C LYS A 73 -1.80 -7.26 -2.00
N CYS A 74 -1.79 -8.37 -2.74
CA CYS A 74 -2.86 -8.71 -3.68
C CYS A 74 -3.55 -9.99 -3.21
N PHE A 75 -4.84 -10.11 -3.52
CA PHE A 75 -5.67 -11.26 -3.20
C PHE A 75 -6.12 -12.03 -4.47
N MET A 76 -5.29 -12.05 -5.52
CA MET A 76 -5.52 -12.87 -6.72
C MET A 76 -5.63 -14.35 -6.39
#